data_AF-A0A367ZD19-F1
#
_entry.id   AF-A0A367ZD19-F1
#
_cell.length_a   1.000
_cell.length_b   1.000
_cell.length_c   1.000
_cell.angle_alpha   90.00
_cell.angle_beta   90.00
_cell.angle_gamma   90.00
#
_symmetry.space_group_name_H-M   'P 1'
#
loop_
_entity.id
_entity.type
_entity.pdbx_description
1 polymer ?
#
loop_
_entity_poly.entity_id
_entity_poly.type
_entity_poly.pdbx_seq_one_letter_code
_entity_poly.pdbx_strand_id
1 'polypeptide(L)'
;MAQDTKEQLAARLAESKRDLENLQAESRAWLEGHIKNPHLASNTREVYRLRLLKDYRAGHQALRDGDYALAYNLFAASLSDPNASPVSRYLALDYMRAAAAKMKDLKKYCDALRQQGELASTEDLSVLGISKDPHNRQGYEESIKILMASRDSSVFDALVEARMRDAKDQSKRSEVVEKLRREIRLREEIFND
;
A
#
# COMPACT_ATOMS: atom_id res chain seq x y z
N MET A 1 52.36 -2.10 -11.21
CA MET A 1 51.54 -1.26 -12.13
C MET A 1 50.06 -1.65 -12.16
N ALA A 2 49.65 -2.90 -12.40
CA ALA A 2 48.22 -3.29 -12.38
C ALA A 2 47.61 -3.49 -10.97
N GLN A 3 48.45 -3.67 -9.94
CA GLN A 3 48.03 -3.87 -8.55
C GLN A 3 47.80 -2.53 -7.82
N ASP A 4 48.69 -1.55 -8.04
CA ASP A 4 48.52 -0.17 -7.55
C ASP A 4 47.21 0.48 -8.02
N THR A 5 46.79 0.20 -9.26
CA THR A 5 45.54 0.74 -9.80
C THR A 5 44.30 0.12 -9.18
N LYS A 6 44.36 -1.16 -8.77
CA LYS A 6 43.26 -1.84 -8.05
C LYS A 6 43.15 -1.34 -6.61
N GLU A 7 44.27 -1.14 -5.93
CA GLU A 7 44.30 -0.61 -4.56
C GLU A 7 43.82 0.85 -4.50
N GLN A 8 44.24 1.68 -5.45
CA GLN A 8 43.74 3.06 -5.59
C GLN A 8 42.25 3.11 -5.92
N LEU A 9 41.75 2.20 -6.77
CA LEU A 9 40.31 2.11 -7.07
C LEU A 9 39.52 1.65 -5.83
N ALA A 10 40.01 0.67 -5.09
CA ALA A 10 39.39 0.20 -3.85
C ALA A 10 39.34 1.30 -2.78
N ALA A 11 40.41 2.07 -2.62
CA ALA A 11 40.47 3.20 -1.69
C ALA A 11 39.43 4.29 -2.06
N ARG A 12 39.34 4.67 -3.35
CA ARG A 12 38.33 5.62 -3.84
C ARG A 12 36.89 5.12 -3.65
N LEU A 13 36.65 3.82 -3.87
CA LEU A 13 35.33 3.23 -3.63
C LEU A 13 34.98 3.22 -2.14
N ALA A 14 35.95 2.99 -1.26
CA ALA A 14 35.75 3.05 0.19
C ALA A 14 35.45 4.48 0.66
N GLU A 15 36.19 5.47 0.16
CA GLU A 15 35.97 6.89 0.42
C GLU A 15 34.58 7.33 -0.06
N SER A 16 34.23 7.01 -1.30
CA SER A 16 32.91 7.32 -1.87
C SER A 16 31.75 6.68 -1.09
N LYS A 17 31.91 5.44 -0.60
CA LYS A 17 30.91 4.80 0.26
C LYS A 17 30.74 5.55 1.58
N ARG A 18 31.85 5.96 2.21
CA ARG A 18 31.83 6.70 3.47
C ARG A 18 31.18 8.07 3.31
N ASP A 19 31.47 8.78 2.23
CA ASP A 19 30.84 10.07 1.93
C ASP A 19 29.33 9.92 1.72
N LEU A 20 28.91 8.87 1.01
CA LEU A 20 27.50 8.56 0.84
C LEU A 20 26.81 8.25 2.17
N GLU A 21 27.44 7.48 3.05
CA GLU A 21 26.94 7.17 4.39
C GLU A 21 26.81 8.44 5.25
N ASN A 22 27.80 9.33 5.22
CA ASN A 22 27.76 10.62 5.92
C ASN A 22 26.61 11.49 5.41
N LEU A 23 26.47 11.64 4.10
CA LEU A 23 25.37 12.40 3.48
C LEU A 23 24.00 11.84 3.85
N GLN A 24 23.86 10.51 3.90
CA GLN A 24 22.62 9.86 4.33
C GLN A 24 22.32 10.13 5.82
N ALA A 25 23.34 10.10 6.68
CA ALA A 25 23.19 10.41 8.10
C ALA A 25 22.79 11.87 8.34
N GLU A 26 23.45 12.82 7.65
CA GLU A 26 23.12 14.24 7.70
C GLU A 26 21.71 14.52 7.20
N SER A 27 21.33 13.94 6.06
CA SER A 27 19.98 14.05 5.51
C SER A 27 18.93 13.51 6.48
N ARG A 28 19.21 12.37 7.14
CA ARG A 28 18.33 11.79 8.15
C ARG A 28 18.15 12.71 9.35
N ALA A 29 19.25 13.21 9.91
CA ALA A 29 19.24 14.13 11.04
C ALA A 29 18.47 15.42 10.70
N TRP A 30 18.66 15.94 9.49
CA TRP A 30 17.94 17.10 8.99
C TRP A 30 16.42 16.85 8.92
N LEU A 31 16.01 15.73 8.33
CA LEU A 31 14.59 15.35 8.22
C LEU A 31 13.95 15.15 9.60
N GLU A 32 14.61 14.41 10.50
CA GLU A 32 14.14 14.17 11.86
C GLU A 32 14.00 15.47 12.67
N GLY A 33 14.92 16.43 12.48
CA GLY A 33 14.82 17.76 13.06
C GLY A 33 13.61 18.54 12.53
N HIS A 34 13.38 18.51 11.22
CA HIS A 34 12.29 19.27 10.59
C HIS A 34 10.90 18.69 10.89
N ILE A 35 10.76 17.38 11.02
CA ILE A 35 9.48 16.73 11.35
C ILE A 35 8.95 17.21 12.71
N LYS A 36 9.85 17.54 13.65
CA LYS A 36 9.52 18.05 14.99
C LYS A 36 9.08 19.52 14.99
N ASN A 37 9.24 20.26 13.88
CA ASN A 37 8.80 21.64 13.79
C ASN A 37 7.25 21.70 13.83
N PRO A 38 6.66 22.38 14.84
CA PRO A 38 5.20 22.48 14.98
C PRO A 38 4.56 23.31 13.87
N HIS A 39 5.31 24.23 13.25
CA HIS A 39 4.82 25.07 12.15
C HIS A 39 4.91 24.39 10.78
N LEU A 40 5.46 23.18 10.70
CA LEU A 40 5.48 22.42 9.45
C LEU A 40 4.06 21.93 9.13
N ALA A 41 3.61 22.19 7.89
CA ALA A 41 2.34 21.70 7.40
C ALA A 41 2.28 20.16 7.48
N SER A 42 1.13 19.61 7.83
CA SER A 42 0.95 18.18 8.10
C SER A 42 1.32 17.30 6.90
N ASN A 43 0.94 17.72 5.68
CA ASN A 43 1.30 17.04 4.44
C ASN A 43 2.83 17.01 4.22
N THR A 44 3.52 18.13 4.43
CA THR A 44 4.98 18.21 4.30
C THR A 44 5.67 17.33 5.35
N ARG A 45 5.13 17.27 6.57
CA ARG A 45 5.63 16.39 7.63
C ARG A 45 5.54 14.91 7.20
N GLU A 46 4.42 14.49 6.59
CA GLU A 46 4.29 13.12 6.09
C GLU A 46 5.24 12.82 4.93
N VAL A 47 5.47 13.76 4.02
CA VAL A 47 6.48 13.59 2.95
C VAL A 47 7.87 13.35 3.56
N TYR A 48 8.23 14.06 4.62
CA TYR A 48 9.51 13.84 5.30
C TYR A 48 9.57 12.50 6.03
N ARG A 49 8.47 12.07 6.66
CA ARG A 49 8.37 10.73 7.29
C ARG A 49 8.58 9.63 6.25
N LEU A 50 7.89 9.69 5.11
CA LEU A 50 8.07 8.71 4.03
C LEU A 50 9.51 8.65 3.51
N ARG A 51 10.19 9.80 3.47
CA ARG A 51 11.61 9.84 3.09
C ARG A 51 12.51 9.19 4.11
N LEU A 52 12.12 9.03 5.37
CA LEU A 52 12.92 8.30 6.38
C LEU A 52 12.77 6.78 6.28
N LEU A 53 11.67 6.29 5.69
CA LEU A 53 11.37 4.87 5.58
C LEU A 53 12.24 4.22 4.49
N LYS A 54 13.31 3.53 4.89
CA LYS A 54 14.25 2.90 3.96
C LYS A 54 13.55 1.95 3.01
N ASP A 55 12.74 1.04 3.54
CA ASP A 55 12.09 -0.01 2.74
C ASP A 55 10.96 0.55 1.87
N TYR A 56 10.29 1.63 2.30
CA TYR A 56 9.32 2.33 1.45
C TYR A 56 10.00 2.90 0.19
N ARG A 57 11.15 3.56 0.34
CA ARG A 57 11.92 4.09 -0.82
C ARG A 57 12.43 2.97 -1.72
N ALA A 58 12.93 1.89 -1.13
CA ALA A 58 13.37 0.72 -1.89
C ALA A 58 12.20 0.05 -2.64
N GLY A 59 11.01 0.00 -2.04
CA GLY A 59 9.79 -0.51 -2.67
C GLY A 59 9.41 0.28 -3.92
N HIS A 60 9.54 1.62 -3.88
CA HIS A 60 9.36 2.48 -5.05
C HIS A 60 10.38 2.23 -6.16
N GLN A 61 11.63 1.92 -5.81
CA GLN A 61 12.63 1.50 -6.80
C GLN A 61 12.23 0.16 -7.44
N ALA A 62 11.89 -0.84 -6.64
CA ALA A 62 11.44 -2.14 -7.12
C ALA A 62 10.21 -2.06 -8.04
N LEU A 63 9.24 -1.17 -7.74
CA LEU A 63 8.10 -0.91 -8.63
C LEU A 63 8.54 -0.36 -10.00
N ARG A 64 9.50 0.56 -10.03
CA ARG A 64 10.03 1.13 -11.28
C ARG A 64 10.79 0.09 -12.10
N ASP A 65 11.46 -0.84 -11.42
CA ASP A 65 12.20 -1.93 -12.05
C ASP A 65 11.29 -3.10 -12.47
N GLY A 66 9.98 -3.04 -12.16
CA GLY A 66 9.01 -4.08 -12.49
C GLY A 66 9.07 -5.31 -11.57
N ASP A 67 9.86 -5.27 -10.50
CA ASP A 67 9.91 -6.33 -9.49
C ASP A 67 8.82 -6.15 -8.45
N TYR A 68 7.59 -6.50 -8.85
CA TYR A 68 6.40 -6.34 -8.01
C TYR A 68 6.42 -7.21 -6.74
N ALA A 69 7.08 -8.38 -6.80
CA ALA A 69 7.20 -9.26 -5.64
C ALA A 69 8.13 -8.65 -4.58
N LEU A 70 9.29 -8.14 -5.00
CA LEU A 70 10.19 -7.41 -4.12
C LEU A 70 9.54 -6.13 -3.60
N ALA A 71 8.87 -5.36 -4.46
CA ALA A 71 8.16 -4.15 -4.07
C ALA A 71 7.15 -4.44 -2.95
N TYR A 72 6.29 -5.45 -3.12
CA TYR A 72 5.31 -5.86 -2.12
C TYR A 72 5.97 -6.15 -0.76
N ASN A 73 7.06 -6.92 -0.76
CA ASN A 73 7.76 -7.29 0.46
C ASN A 73 8.43 -6.10 1.15
N LEU A 74 8.99 -5.17 0.37
CA LEU A 74 9.60 -3.95 0.90
C LEU A 74 8.56 -3.00 1.52
N PHE A 75 7.41 -2.83 0.87
CA PHE A 75 6.32 -2.06 1.48
C PHE A 75 5.76 -2.75 2.73
N ALA A 76 5.63 -4.08 2.73
CA ALA A 76 5.24 -4.83 3.91
C ALA A 76 6.22 -4.64 5.07
N ALA A 77 7.53 -4.66 4.82
CA ALA A 77 8.56 -4.37 5.82
C ALA A 77 8.42 -2.95 6.40
N SER A 78 8.08 -1.97 5.57
CA SER A 78 7.89 -0.59 6.00
C SER A 78 6.72 -0.39 6.98
N LEU A 79 5.75 -1.32 7.02
CA LEU A 79 4.63 -1.25 7.96
C LEU A 79 5.08 -1.39 9.41
N SER A 80 6.19 -2.09 9.65
CA SER A 80 6.77 -2.33 10.98
C SER A 80 7.88 -1.35 11.35
N ASP A 81 8.20 -0.36 10.50
CA ASP A 81 9.21 0.65 10.82
C ASP A 81 8.73 1.54 11.99
N PRO A 82 9.55 1.76 13.03
CA PRO A 82 9.19 2.61 14.17
C PRO A 82 8.82 4.05 13.79
N ASN A 83 9.31 4.55 12.65
CA ASN A 83 9.04 5.90 12.15
C ASN A 83 7.78 5.96 11.27
N ALA A 84 7.14 4.82 10.99
CA ALA A 84 5.94 4.76 10.17
C ALA A 84 4.72 5.29 10.95
N SER A 85 4.25 6.47 10.54
CA SER A 85 2.95 7.03 10.92
C SER A 85 1.79 6.21 10.34
N PRO A 86 0.56 6.31 10.90
CA PRO A 86 -0.63 5.71 10.29
C PRO A 86 -0.80 6.07 8.81
N VAL A 87 -0.55 7.32 8.44
CA VAL A 87 -0.60 7.80 7.05
C VAL A 87 0.41 7.07 6.17
N SER A 88 1.67 6.95 6.62
CA SER A 88 2.69 6.24 5.85
C SER A 88 2.41 4.75 5.68
N ARG A 89 1.85 4.10 6.71
CA ARG A 89 1.41 2.69 6.63
C ARG A 89 0.26 2.53 5.64
N TYR A 90 -0.70 3.45 5.67
CA TYR A 90 -1.81 3.45 4.72
C TYR A 90 -1.33 3.58 3.27
N LEU A 91 -0.37 4.47 3.01
CA LEU A 91 0.26 4.63 1.69
C LEU A 91 1.08 3.40 1.29
N ALA A 92 1.85 2.80 2.21
CA ALA A 92 2.58 1.57 1.93
C ALA A 92 1.63 0.44 1.52
N LEU A 93 0.48 0.30 2.19
CA LEU A 93 -0.56 -0.67 1.82
C LEU A 93 -1.19 -0.38 0.45
N ASP A 94 -1.27 0.88 0.04
CA ASP A 94 -1.74 1.25 -1.31
C ASP A 94 -0.79 0.72 -2.39
N TYR A 95 0.52 0.91 -2.19
CA TYR A 95 1.53 0.33 -3.09
C TYR A 95 1.61 -1.20 -3.01
N MET A 96 1.35 -1.80 -1.84
CA MET A 96 1.19 -3.26 -1.75
C MET A 96 0.02 -3.75 -2.59
N ARG A 97 -1.12 -3.05 -2.60
CA ARG A 97 -2.25 -3.38 -3.47
C ARG A 97 -1.89 -3.25 -4.94
N ALA A 98 -1.24 -2.17 -5.34
CA ALA A 98 -0.79 -1.98 -6.72
C ALA A 98 0.16 -3.10 -7.16
N ALA A 99 1.15 -3.46 -6.34
CA ALA A 99 2.06 -4.57 -6.60
C ALA A 99 1.33 -5.92 -6.68
N ALA A 100 0.41 -6.19 -5.75
CA ALA A 100 -0.40 -7.42 -5.75
C ALA A 100 -1.29 -7.52 -6.99
N ALA A 101 -1.84 -6.39 -7.45
CA ALA A 101 -2.64 -6.34 -8.67
C ALA A 101 -1.81 -6.70 -9.91
N LYS A 102 -0.59 -6.15 -10.04
CA LYS A 102 0.36 -6.51 -11.12
C LYS A 102 0.79 -7.97 -11.09
N MET A 103 0.91 -8.55 -9.89
CA MET A 103 1.18 -9.98 -9.71
C MET A 103 -0.05 -10.87 -9.94
N LYS A 104 -1.25 -10.30 -10.13
CA LYS A 104 -2.54 -11.01 -10.15
C LYS A 104 -2.78 -11.87 -8.90
N ASP A 105 -2.22 -11.45 -7.77
CA ASP A 105 -2.32 -12.14 -6.49
C ASP A 105 -3.49 -11.56 -5.67
N LEU A 106 -4.68 -12.10 -5.93
CA LEU A 106 -5.92 -11.65 -5.27
C LEU A 106 -5.83 -11.75 -3.75
N LYS A 107 -5.17 -12.77 -3.21
CA LYS A 107 -5.06 -12.96 -1.76
C LYS A 107 -4.26 -11.80 -1.14
N LYS A 108 -3.08 -11.51 -1.68
CA LYS A 108 -2.27 -10.37 -1.21
C LYS A 108 -3.01 -9.04 -1.35
N TYR A 109 -3.72 -8.85 -2.47
CA TYR A 109 -4.52 -7.66 -2.69
C TYR A 109 -5.58 -7.47 -1.59
N CYS A 110 -6.36 -8.52 -1.32
CA CYS A 110 -7.40 -8.49 -0.27
C CYS A 110 -6.81 -8.32 1.14
N ASP A 111 -5.66 -8.93 1.43
CA ASP A 111 -5.01 -8.80 2.73
C ASP A 111 -4.49 -7.38 2.98
N ALA A 112 -3.97 -6.70 1.95
CA ALA A 112 -3.58 -5.29 2.04
C ALA A 112 -4.80 -4.36 2.15
N LEU A 113 -5.86 -4.64 1.37
CA LEU A 113 -7.11 -3.88 1.41
C LEU A 113 -7.79 -3.96 2.79
N ARG A 114 -7.76 -5.13 3.42
CA ARG A 114 -8.29 -5.32 4.79
C ARG A 114 -7.56 -4.48 5.82
N GLN A 115 -6.24 -4.46 5.75
CA GLN A 115 -5.40 -3.66 6.65
C GLN A 115 -5.62 -2.15 6.45
N GLN A 116 -5.87 -1.69 5.22
CA GLN A 116 -6.27 -0.30 4.97
C GLN A 116 -7.60 0.04 5.61
N GLY A 117 -8.59 -0.86 5.52
CA GLY A 117 -9.87 -0.69 6.19
C GLY A 117 -9.76 -0.59 7.71
N GLU A 118 -8.89 -1.40 8.31
CA GLU A 118 -8.60 -1.33 9.75
C GLU A 118 -7.98 0.02 10.13
N LEU A 119 -6.95 0.48 9.42
CA LEU A 119 -6.33 1.79 9.65
C LEU A 119 -7.34 2.94 9.47
N ALA A 120 -8.13 2.93 8.40
CA ALA A 120 -9.12 3.97 8.13
C ALA A 120 -10.24 4.03 9.17
N SER A 121 -10.48 2.92 9.89
CA SER A 121 -11.47 2.86 10.97
C SER A 121 -10.93 3.29 12.33
N THR A 122 -9.61 3.18 12.55
CA THR A 122 -8.98 3.33 13.88
C THR A 122 -8.09 4.57 13.99
N GLU A 123 -7.51 5.05 12.90
CA GLU A 123 -6.49 6.09 12.88
C GLU A 123 -6.95 7.37 12.18
N ASP A 124 -6.31 8.49 12.50
CA ASP A 124 -6.52 9.76 11.80
C ASP A 124 -5.71 9.79 10.49
N LEU A 125 -6.44 9.73 9.37
CA LEU A 125 -5.91 9.81 8.02
C LEU A 125 -6.38 11.09 7.29
N SER A 126 -6.78 12.12 8.02
CA SER A 126 -7.33 13.37 7.46
C SER A 126 -6.39 14.08 6.48
N VAL A 127 -5.07 13.89 6.63
CA VAL A 127 -4.06 14.37 5.65
C VAL A 127 -4.27 13.79 4.25
N LEU A 128 -4.88 12.60 4.16
CA LEU A 128 -5.27 11.94 2.91
C LEU A 128 -6.73 12.21 2.52
N GLY A 129 -7.45 13.07 3.25
CA GLY A 129 -8.88 13.29 3.06
C GLY A 129 -9.76 12.13 3.57
N ILE A 130 -9.21 11.21 4.37
CA ILE A 130 -9.93 10.07 4.92
C ILE A 130 -10.22 10.36 6.39
N SER A 131 -11.49 10.61 6.72
CA SER A 131 -11.92 10.77 8.10
C SER A 131 -11.88 9.44 8.84
N LYS A 132 -11.45 9.45 10.10
CA LYS A 132 -11.58 8.31 11.01
C LYS A 132 -13.06 7.98 11.20
N ASP A 133 -13.49 6.85 10.63
CA ASP A 133 -14.87 6.39 10.71
C ASP A 133 -14.91 4.87 10.85
N PRO A 134 -15.53 4.31 11.91
CA PRO A 134 -15.73 2.87 12.06
C PRO A 134 -16.35 2.19 10.82
N HIS A 135 -17.19 2.89 10.06
CA HIS A 135 -17.85 2.38 8.86
C HIS A 135 -16.90 2.24 7.67
N ASN A 136 -15.72 2.89 7.69
CA ASN A 136 -14.74 2.72 6.62
C ASN A 136 -14.42 1.25 6.43
N ARG A 137 -14.14 0.51 7.50
CA ARG A 137 -13.82 -0.93 7.45
C ARG A 137 -14.87 -1.74 6.70
N GLN A 138 -16.15 -1.41 6.83
CA GLN A 138 -17.24 -2.11 6.13
C GLN A 138 -17.13 -1.96 4.62
N GLY A 139 -16.78 -0.77 4.11
CA GLY A 139 -16.58 -0.54 2.67
C GLY A 139 -15.43 -1.35 2.07
N TYR A 140 -14.34 -1.52 2.82
CA TYR A 140 -13.21 -2.36 2.41
C TYR A 140 -13.59 -3.85 2.43
N GLU A 141 -14.28 -4.32 3.47
CA GLU A 141 -14.73 -5.72 3.56
C GLU A 141 -15.75 -6.08 2.49
N GLU A 142 -16.69 -5.18 2.16
CA GLU A 142 -17.62 -5.37 1.05
C GLU A 142 -16.87 -5.51 -0.28
N SER A 143 -15.85 -4.65 -0.49
CA SER A 143 -14.99 -4.70 -1.66
C SER A 143 -14.24 -6.04 -1.78
N ILE A 144 -13.73 -6.57 -0.66
CA ILE A 144 -13.08 -7.88 -0.60
C ILE A 144 -14.06 -8.99 -0.96
N LYS A 145 -15.27 -8.99 -0.38
CA LYS A 145 -16.29 -10.02 -0.66
C LYS A 145 -16.65 -10.08 -2.14
N ILE A 146 -16.84 -8.92 -2.77
CA ILE A 146 -17.17 -8.86 -4.20
C ILE A 146 -16.02 -9.43 -5.04
N LEU A 147 -14.77 -9.08 -4.72
CA LEU A 147 -13.63 -9.64 -5.42
C LEU A 147 -13.50 -11.16 -5.22
N MET A 148 -13.73 -11.66 -4.00
CA MET A 148 -13.73 -13.09 -3.71
C MET A 148 -14.84 -13.86 -4.45
N ALA A 149 -16.00 -13.23 -4.66
CA ALA A 149 -17.12 -13.82 -5.40
C ALA A 149 -16.78 -14.15 -6.86
N SER A 150 -15.72 -13.57 -7.43
CA SER A 150 -15.21 -13.99 -8.76
C SER A 150 -14.62 -15.40 -8.78
N ARG A 151 -14.14 -15.89 -7.64
CA ARG A 151 -13.43 -17.17 -7.49
C ARG A 151 -14.20 -18.20 -6.67
N ASP A 152 -15.20 -17.78 -5.93
CA ASP A 152 -15.98 -18.64 -5.04
C ASP A 152 -17.48 -18.42 -5.26
N SER A 153 -18.14 -19.45 -5.80
CA SER A 153 -19.58 -19.43 -6.07
C SER A 153 -20.41 -19.34 -4.80
N SER A 154 -19.92 -19.87 -3.67
CA SER A 154 -20.63 -19.79 -2.39
C SER A 154 -20.67 -18.35 -1.86
N VAL A 155 -19.58 -17.60 -2.04
CA VAL A 155 -19.52 -16.17 -1.70
C VAL A 155 -20.42 -15.36 -2.63
N PHE A 156 -20.42 -15.70 -3.93
CA PHE A 156 -21.32 -15.07 -4.90
C PHE A 156 -22.80 -15.26 -4.51
N ASP A 157 -23.21 -16.50 -4.23
CA ASP A 157 -24.58 -16.81 -3.86
C ASP A 157 -24.97 -16.11 -2.55
N ALA A 158 -24.07 -16.06 -1.56
CA ALA A 158 -24.31 -15.33 -0.31
C ALA A 158 -24.52 -13.82 -0.53
N LEU A 159 -23.79 -13.20 -1.45
CA LEU A 159 -23.99 -11.79 -1.83
C LEU A 159 -25.32 -11.58 -2.56
N VAL A 160 -25.71 -12.50 -3.44
CA VAL A 160 -27.03 -12.46 -4.10
C VAL A 160 -28.13 -12.55 -3.04
N GLU A 161 -28.08 -13.52 -2.13
CA GLU A 161 -29.08 -13.65 -1.07
C GLU A 161 -29.14 -12.42 -0.15
N ALA A 162 -27.99 -11.84 0.20
CA ALA A 162 -27.94 -10.60 0.98
C ALA A 162 -28.67 -9.45 0.27
N ARG A 163 -28.35 -9.20 -1.01
CA ARG A 163 -28.98 -8.14 -1.81
C ARG A 163 -30.47 -8.41 -2.08
N MET A 164 -30.86 -9.68 -2.21
CA MET A 164 -32.27 -10.07 -2.37
C MET A 164 -33.09 -9.82 -1.11
N ARG A 165 -32.53 -10.01 0.09
CA ARG A 165 -33.19 -9.65 1.35
C ARG A 165 -33.47 -8.15 1.45
N ASP A 166 -32.55 -7.31 0.97
CA ASP A 166 -32.73 -5.86 0.95
C ASP A 166 -33.75 -5.42 -0.10
N ALA A 167 -33.77 -6.08 -1.26
CA ALA A 167 -34.71 -5.78 -2.35
C ALA A 167 -36.17 -6.13 -2.02
N LYS A 168 -36.39 -7.09 -1.09
CA LYS A 168 -37.72 -7.58 -0.65
C LYS A 168 -38.64 -8.03 -1.80
N ASP A 169 -38.07 -8.42 -2.94
CA ASP A 169 -38.80 -8.77 -4.15
C ASP A 169 -38.04 -9.85 -4.93
N GLN A 170 -38.58 -11.07 -4.93
CA GLN A 170 -37.94 -12.23 -5.57
C GLN A 170 -37.87 -12.11 -7.10
N SER A 171 -38.75 -11.30 -7.73
CA SER A 171 -38.73 -11.10 -9.17
C SER A 171 -37.48 -10.39 -9.67
N LYS A 172 -36.76 -9.69 -8.77
CA LYS A 172 -35.54 -8.93 -9.08
C LYS A 172 -34.26 -9.76 -9.09
N ARG A 173 -34.33 -11.07 -8.84
CA ARG A 173 -33.13 -11.93 -8.70
C ARG A 173 -32.19 -11.83 -9.89
N SER A 174 -32.71 -11.93 -11.11
CA SER A 174 -31.90 -11.84 -12.33
C SER A 174 -31.21 -10.47 -12.46
N GLU A 175 -31.89 -9.38 -12.06
CA GLU A 175 -31.32 -8.04 -12.07
C GLU A 175 -30.18 -7.90 -11.04
N VAL A 176 -30.36 -8.43 -9.83
CA VAL A 176 -29.34 -8.45 -8.76
C VAL A 176 -28.12 -9.24 -9.20
N VAL A 177 -28.31 -10.42 -9.79
CA VAL A 177 -27.22 -11.27 -10.31
C VAL A 177 -26.43 -10.52 -11.38
N GLU A 178 -27.10 -9.91 -12.36
CA GLU A 178 -26.43 -9.19 -13.45
C GLU A 178 -25.73 -7.90 -12.97
N LYS A 179 -26.30 -7.19 -11.98
CA LYS A 179 -25.63 -6.07 -11.31
C LYS A 179 -24.36 -6.53 -10.58
N LEU A 180 -24.43 -7.60 -9.80
CA LEU A 180 -23.28 -8.13 -9.06
C LEU A 180 -22.17 -8.61 -10.02
N ARG A 181 -22.52 -9.31 -11.12
CA ARG A 181 -21.55 -9.70 -12.15
C ARG A 181 -20.86 -8.52 -12.82
N ARG A 182 -21.59 -7.43 -13.10
CA ARG A 182 -20.99 -6.18 -13.60
C ARG A 182 -20.03 -5.57 -12.59
N GLU A 183 -20.42 -5.53 -11.32
CA GLU A 183 -19.55 -4.99 -10.26
C GLU A 183 -18.27 -5.80 -10.07
N ILE A 184 -18.36 -7.14 -10.12
CA ILE A 184 -17.19 -8.02 -10.10
C ILE A 184 -16.26 -7.69 -11.26
N ARG A 185 -16.77 -7.62 -12.50
CA ARG A 185 -15.96 -7.30 -13.67
C ARG A 185 -15.25 -5.95 -13.54
N LEU A 186 -15.97 -4.90 -13.13
CA LEU A 186 -15.40 -3.57 -12.92
C LEU A 186 -14.30 -3.58 -11.86
N ARG A 187 -14.44 -4.36 -10.79
CA ARG A 187 -13.42 -4.46 -9.75
C ARG A 187 -12.23 -5.32 -10.18
N GLU A 188 -12.43 -6.31 -11.04
CA GLU A 188 -11.36 -7.14 -11.59
C GLU A 188 -10.50 -6.39 -12.62
N GLU A 189 -10.98 -5.28 -13.19
CA GLU A 189 -10.19 -4.43 -14.10
C GLU A 189 -8.87 -3.97 -13.47
N ILE A 190 -8.80 -3.85 -12.14
CA ILE A 190 -7.57 -3.50 -11.44
C ILE A 190 -6.42 -4.51 -11.68
N PHE A 191 -6.72 -5.75 -12.05
CA PHE A 191 -5.74 -6.80 -12.33
C PHE A 191 -5.37 -6.90 -13.82
N ASN A 192 -5.96 -6.05 -14.69
CA ASN A 192 -5.78 -6.11 -16.14
C ASN A 192 -4.72 -5.12 -16.67
N ASP A 193 -4.36 -4.10 -15.89
CA ASP A 193 -3.26 -3.18 -16.19
C ASP A 193 -1.90 -3.78 -15.84
#